data_AF-A0A1G1D7Z5-F1
#
_entry.id   AF-A0A1G1D7Z5-F1
#
_cell.length_a   1.000
_cell.length_b   1.000
_cell.length_c   1.000
_cell.angle_alpha   90.00
_cell.angle_beta   90.00
_cell.angle_gamma   90.00
#
_symmetry.space_group_name_H-M   'P 1'
#
loop_
_entity.id
_entity.type
_entity.pdbx_description
1 polymer ?
#
loop_
_entity_poly.entity_id
_entity_poly.type
_entity_poly.pdbx_seq_one_letter_code
_entity_poly.pdbx_strand_id
1 'polypeptide(L)'
;MKIIPLFMVITITLNTGIITKAAELNENLRPFGEIIGRYDYMDNYDFNNNTNDKEETFYARTRLGLDFGFKHIGGRFQIRDFRQFGNSLRNFPDKSNTKIREAYIDLISIPLENMDITIGRQEIAKGEERILGSNDWHWIGYTHDAISIAVKPTPYQKWNALFIKVGESSIADGKTIDNRAYVSGFYTSFFLESFEKLEPYYFYQNYASSPLIPQIVSSDSQGKDYKVHTFGLLTKLNITENLFLGFEGNLQSGDFGTKNLESFLLHTKVGVETGVQEINSVILSYDIYSGDKDPNDNTINTYQPIFPSYYEHTGLIGWFGMKNLTDLRLSLSGDIFNSLTWKIDGHLFSVHRLEDGVYLPNNTLYNFVYNSASYSSTSNDLGREVDIILSLPLIKDMTLTATMSSLEPGKYVEDSFGCKGGTNTHFTIGVKWGF
;
A
#
# COMPACT_ATOMS: atom_id res chain seq x y z
N MET A 1 -8.70 31.36 -13.21
CA MET A 1 -7.54 30.51 -12.90
C MET A 1 -6.30 31.39 -12.62
N LYS A 2 -6.19 32.05 -11.45
CA LYS A 2 -5.03 32.90 -11.09
C LYS A 2 -4.72 33.03 -9.58
N ILE A 3 -5.30 32.21 -8.70
CA ILE A 3 -5.18 32.39 -7.23
C ILE A 3 -4.37 31.26 -6.55
N ILE A 4 -4.13 30.14 -7.23
CA ILE A 4 -3.49 28.95 -6.64
C ILE A 4 -1.98 29.12 -6.36
N PRO A 5 -1.17 29.79 -7.22
CA PRO A 5 0.27 29.92 -6.97
C PRO A 5 0.60 30.78 -5.75
N LEU A 6 -0.24 31.79 -5.45
CA LEU A 6 0.05 32.78 -4.40
C LEU A 6 -0.17 32.23 -2.99
N PHE A 7 -1.14 31.33 -2.81
CA PHE A 7 -1.40 30.68 -1.52
C PHE A 7 -0.29 29.69 -1.13
N MET A 8 0.28 28.99 -2.12
CA MET A 8 1.39 28.06 -1.90
C MET A 8 2.66 28.81 -1.46
N VAL A 9 3.00 29.90 -2.16
CA VAL A 9 4.21 30.70 -1.87
C VAL A 9 4.13 31.39 -0.50
N ILE A 10 2.97 31.94 -0.12
CA ILE A 10 2.79 32.62 1.18
C ILE A 10 2.83 31.63 2.36
N THR A 11 2.32 30.41 2.17
CA THR A 11 2.37 29.36 3.20
C THR A 11 3.80 28.83 3.40
N ILE A 12 4.61 28.80 2.34
CA ILE A 12 6.01 28.37 2.39
C ILE A 12 6.88 29.38 3.14
N THR A 13 6.68 30.69 2.95
CA THR A 13 7.53 31.71 3.59
C THR A 13 7.25 31.91 5.08
N LEU A 14 6.01 31.68 5.53
CA LEU A 14 5.64 31.78 6.95
C LEU A 14 6.08 30.55 7.76
N ASN A 15 6.18 29.37 7.15
CA ASN A 15 6.56 28.13 7.86
C ASN A 15 8.07 27.98 8.06
N THR A 16 8.91 28.38 7.09
CA THR A 16 10.37 28.24 7.23
C THR A 16 10.92 29.02 8.43
N GLY A 17 10.46 30.25 8.66
CA GLY A 17 10.92 31.08 9.78
C GLY A 17 10.53 30.57 11.19
N ILE A 18 9.43 29.81 11.31
CA ILE A 18 8.98 29.22 12.59
C ILE A 18 9.78 27.95 12.91
N ILE A 19 10.08 27.14 11.88
CA ILE A 19 10.73 25.85 12.04
C ILE A 19 12.24 26.02 12.31
N THR A 20 12.89 26.97 11.64
CA THR A 20 14.32 27.27 11.91
C THR A 20 14.53 27.72 13.36
N LYS A 21 13.60 28.51 13.93
CA LYS A 21 13.66 28.91 15.35
C LYS A 21 13.35 27.75 16.31
N ALA A 22 12.40 26.87 15.97
CA ALA A 22 12.04 25.73 16.81
C ALA A 22 13.14 24.65 16.87
N ALA A 23 13.90 24.46 15.79
CA ALA A 23 15.07 23.57 15.78
C ALA A 23 16.25 24.11 16.63
N GLU A 24 16.33 25.43 16.83
CA GLU A 24 17.29 26.07 17.75
C GLU A 24 16.88 25.96 19.23
N LEU A 25 15.68 25.47 19.55
CA LEU A 25 15.05 25.61 20.87
C LEU A 25 15.27 24.41 21.83
N ASN A 26 15.60 23.20 21.36
CA ASN A 26 15.96 22.06 22.22
C ASN A 26 16.50 20.84 21.40
N GLU A 27 17.68 20.29 21.71
CA GLU A 27 18.20 19.06 21.06
C GLU A 27 17.27 17.84 21.21
N ASN A 28 16.38 17.88 22.20
CA ASN A 28 15.43 16.81 22.52
C ASN A 28 14.10 16.90 21.77
N LEU A 29 13.87 17.97 20.98
CA LEU A 29 12.63 18.21 20.25
C LEU A 29 12.95 18.55 18.79
N ARG A 30 12.40 17.76 17.86
CA ARG A 30 12.61 17.96 16.42
C ARG A 30 11.26 18.11 15.71
N PRO A 31 10.82 19.33 15.39
CA PRO A 31 9.66 19.51 14.53
C PRO A 31 9.96 18.99 13.13
N PHE A 32 8.94 18.49 12.44
CA PHE A 32 9.06 18.02 11.06
C PHE A 32 7.72 18.16 10.34
N GLY A 33 7.75 18.12 9.01
CA GLY A 33 6.54 18.13 8.21
C GLY A 33 6.69 17.68 6.78
N GLU A 34 5.53 17.53 6.14
CA GLU A 34 5.38 17.22 4.72
C GLU A 34 4.18 18.00 4.18
N ILE A 35 4.33 18.60 3.00
CA ILE A 35 3.23 19.17 2.22
C ILE A 35 3.27 18.53 0.84
N ILE A 36 2.12 18.02 0.38
CA ILE A 36 1.91 17.53 -0.98
C ILE A 36 0.75 18.28 -1.60
N GLY A 37 0.94 18.77 -2.82
CA GLY A 37 -0.14 19.20 -3.71
C GLY A 37 -0.05 18.42 -5.01
N ARG A 38 -1.13 17.73 -5.42
CA ARG A 38 -1.18 16.92 -6.65
C ARG A 38 -2.45 17.18 -7.42
N TYR A 39 -2.32 17.32 -8.73
CA TYR A 39 -3.43 17.29 -9.67
C TYR A 39 -3.54 15.89 -10.26
N ASP A 40 -4.75 15.36 -10.32
CA ASP A 40 -5.09 14.04 -10.84
C ASP A 40 -6.15 14.21 -11.94
N TYR A 41 -5.91 13.60 -13.10
CA TYR A 41 -6.83 13.52 -14.24
C TYR A 41 -7.14 12.05 -14.55
N MET A 42 -8.41 11.70 -14.36
CA MET A 42 -9.13 10.47 -14.72
C MET A 42 -9.76 10.47 -16.12
N ASP A 43 -9.65 9.44 -16.95
CA ASP A 43 -10.53 9.25 -18.12
C ASP A 43 -10.87 7.78 -18.36
N ASN A 44 -12.14 7.50 -18.68
CA ASN A 44 -12.65 6.21 -19.13
C ASN A 44 -12.39 5.05 -18.15
N TYR A 45 -12.71 5.27 -16.87
CA TYR A 45 -12.63 4.28 -15.79
C TYR A 45 -13.59 3.10 -15.99
N ASP A 46 -14.74 3.33 -16.64
CA ASP A 46 -15.75 2.31 -16.93
C ASP A 46 -15.53 1.57 -18.26
N PHE A 47 -14.48 1.92 -19.01
CA PHE A 47 -14.18 1.40 -20.35
C PHE A 47 -15.35 1.55 -21.35
N ASN A 48 -16.06 2.66 -21.27
CA ASN A 48 -17.16 3.00 -22.17
C ASN A 48 -17.00 4.41 -22.76
N ASN A 49 -16.42 4.49 -23.96
CA ASN A 49 -16.29 5.74 -24.72
C ASN A 49 -17.61 6.51 -24.99
N ASN A 50 -18.79 5.94 -24.72
CA ASN A 50 -20.08 6.63 -24.90
C ASN A 50 -20.52 7.41 -23.64
N THR A 51 -19.88 7.17 -22.50
CA THR A 51 -20.13 7.89 -21.25
C THR A 51 -19.00 8.89 -21.02
N ASN A 52 -19.33 10.04 -20.41
CA ASN A 52 -18.31 10.98 -19.96
C ASN A 52 -18.11 10.76 -18.45
N ASP A 53 -16.99 10.15 -18.10
CA ASP A 53 -16.60 9.80 -16.73
C ASP A 53 -15.26 10.45 -16.33
N LYS A 54 -14.88 11.54 -17.01
CA LYS A 54 -13.68 12.30 -16.71
C LYS A 54 -13.70 12.83 -15.28
N GLU A 55 -12.58 12.65 -14.59
CA GLU A 55 -12.37 13.18 -13.24
C GLU A 55 -11.20 14.16 -13.23
N GLU A 56 -11.41 15.33 -12.65
CA GLU A 56 -10.37 16.33 -12.43
C GLU A 56 -10.38 16.71 -10.96
N THR A 57 -9.30 16.35 -10.27
CA THR A 57 -9.21 16.54 -8.84
C THR A 57 -7.85 17.11 -8.45
N PHE A 58 -7.85 18.05 -7.51
CA PHE A 58 -6.64 18.49 -6.84
C PHE A 58 -6.67 18.03 -5.39
N TYR A 59 -5.58 17.42 -4.96
CA TYR A 59 -5.40 16.92 -3.60
C TYR A 59 -4.32 17.73 -2.90
N ALA A 60 -4.59 18.10 -1.65
CA ALA A 60 -3.62 18.69 -0.75
C ALA A 60 -3.50 17.83 0.51
N ARG A 61 -2.27 17.45 0.85
CA ARG A 61 -1.94 16.76 2.10
C ARG A 61 -0.92 17.57 2.87
N THR A 62 -1.15 17.74 4.16
CA THR A 62 -0.18 18.35 5.07
C THR A 62 -0.02 17.45 6.27
N ARG A 63 1.22 17.10 6.61
CA ARG A 63 1.56 16.39 7.85
C ARG A 63 2.50 17.28 8.64
N LEU A 64 2.17 17.51 9.90
CA LEU A 64 3.00 18.29 10.81
C LEU A 64 3.19 17.47 12.08
N GLY A 65 4.42 17.41 12.55
CA GLY A 65 4.75 16.60 13.71
C GLY A 65 5.92 17.10 14.51
N LEU A 66 6.13 16.42 15.62
CA LEU A 66 7.20 16.64 16.57
C LEU A 66 7.72 15.28 17.01
N ASP A 67 9.01 15.04 16.77
CA ASP A 67 9.73 13.96 17.43
C ASP A 67 10.31 14.49 18.74
N PHE A 68 10.30 13.68 19.78
CA PHE A 68 10.94 13.99 21.05
C PHE A 68 11.81 12.82 21.52
N GLY A 69 12.85 13.14 22.28
CA GLY A 69 13.76 12.14 22.83
C GLY A 69 14.39 12.61 24.13
N PHE A 70 14.39 11.74 25.14
CA PHE A 70 15.09 11.95 26.41
C PHE A 70 15.64 10.62 26.91
N LYS A 71 16.97 10.46 26.84
CA LYS A 71 17.68 9.22 27.19
C LYS A 71 17.10 8.01 26.43
N HIS A 72 16.49 7.08 27.15
CA HIS A 72 15.90 5.84 26.63
C HIS A 72 14.43 5.96 26.25
N ILE A 73 13.86 7.17 26.30
CA ILE A 73 12.46 7.41 25.96
C ILE A 73 12.42 8.34 24.76
N GLY A 74 11.79 7.89 23.69
CA GLY A 74 11.50 8.69 22.51
C GLY A 74 10.01 8.73 22.22
N GLY A 75 9.64 9.42 21.16
CA GLY A 75 8.29 9.32 20.63
C GLY A 75 8.03 10.32 19.53
N ARG A 76 6.82 10.20 18.99
CA ARG A 76 6.35 11.00 17.86
C ARG A 76 4.90 11.39 18.07
N PHE A 77 4.60 12.61 17.69
CA PHE A 77 3.23 13.06 17.47
C PHE A 77 3.13 13.69 16.09
N GLN A 78 2.11 13.31 15.32
CA GLN A 78 1.88 13.82 13.97
C GLN A 78 0.39 13.98 13.69
N ILE A 79 0.01 15.16 13.21
CA ILE A 79 -1.32 15.44 12.66
C ILE A 79 -1.21 15.41 11.14
N ARG A 80 -2.21 14.81 10.49
CA ARG A 80 -2.40 14.84 9.04
C ARG A 80 -3.68 15.61 8.73
N ASP A 81 -3.56 16.55 7.81
CA ASP A 81 -4.66 17.19 7.10
C ASP A 81 -4.68 16.72 5.64
N PHE A 82 -5.86 16.37 5.14
CA PHE A 82 -6.09 16.03 3.74
C PHE A 82 -7.29 16.80 3.21
N ARG A 83 -7.19 17.33 1.99
CA ARG A 83 -8.26 18.04 1.29
C ARG A 83 -8.31 17.60 -0.16
N GLN A 84 -9.53 17.39 -0.64
CA GLN A 84 -9.84 17.16 -2.04
C GLN A 84 -10.63 18.34 -2.60
N PHE A 85 -10.24 18.82 -3.77
CA PHE A 85 -10.90 19.89 -4.51
C PHE A 85 -11.25 19.40 -5.92
N GLY A 86 -12.40 19.82 -6.44
CA GLY A 86 -12.87 19.42 -7.78
C GLY A 86 -13.88 18.28 -7.75
N ASN A 87 -14.11 17.68 -8.90
CA ASN A 87 -15.10 16.63 -9.08
C ASN A 87 -14.39 15.29 -9.18
N SER A 88 -14.65 14.41 -8.21
CA SER A 88 -14.41 12.98 -8.36
C SER A 88 -15.76 12.27 -8.35
N LEU A 89 -15.97 11.43 -9.35
CA LEU A 89 -17.13 10.55 -9.46
C LEU A 89 -16.97 9.36 -8.49
N ARG A 90 -15.74 9.08 -8.04
CA ARG A 90 -15.43 8.17 -6.95
C ARG A 90 -15.68 8.83 -5.60
N ASN A 91 -16.65 8.28 -4.87
CA ASN A 91 -16.98 8.70 -3.51
C ASN A 91 -15.84 8.35 -2.55
N PHE A 92 -14.85 9.25 -2.41
CA PHE A 92 -13.99 9.21 -1.23
C PHE A 92 -14.84 9.55 -0.01
N PRO A 93 -14.87 8.67 1.01
CA PRO A 93 -15.71 8.83 2.21
C PRO A 93 -15.42 10.12 2.99
N ASP A 94 -14.23 10.70 2.80
CA ASP A 94 -13.76 11.83 3.59
C ASP A 94 -13.00 12.83 2.70
N LYS A 95 -13.75 13.67 1.97
CA LYS A 95 -13.22 14.72 1.06
C LYS A 95 -12.37 15.78 1.79
N SER A 96 -12.45 15.82 3.12
CA SER A 96 -11.62 16.66 3.98
C SER A 96 -11.44 16.00 5.34
N ASN A 97 -10.20 15.73 5.75
CA ASN A 97 -9.95 14.96 6.96
C ASN A 97 -8.74 15.52 7.73
N THR A 98 -8.94 15.93 8.98
CA THR A 98 -7.87 16.26 9.93
C THR A 98 -7.85 15.22 11.04
N LYS A 99 -6.78 14.42 11.12
CA LYS A 99 -6.65 13.35 12.11
C LYS A 99 -5.24 13.27 12.69
N ILE A 100 -5.15 12.74 13.91
CA ILE A 100 -3.89 12.26 14.46
C ILE A 100 -3.46 11.04 13.65
N ARG A 101 -2.37 11.17 12.90
CA ARG A 101 -1.81 10.10 12.08
C ARG A 101 -0.90 9.21 12.92
N GLU A 102 0.03 9.77 13.68
CA GLU A 102 0.94 9.05 14.57
C GLU A 102 0.94 9.69 15.96
N ALA A 103 1.00 8.85 16.99
CA ALA A 103 1.09 9.23 18.39
C ALA A 103 1.61 8.03 19.19
N TYR A 104 2.92 7.96 19.41
CA TYR A 104 3.54 6.83 20.09
C TYR A 104 4.71 7.25 20.99
N ILE A 105 5.08 6.35 21.89
CA ILE A 105 6.27 6.41 22.73
C ILE A 105 7.17 5.23 22.38
N ASP A 106 8.47 5.49 22.28
CA ASP A 106 9.53 4.49 22.16
C ASP A 106 10.25 4.33 23.49
N LEU A 107 10.47 3.08 23.90
CA LEU A 107 11.41 2.71 24.94
C LEU A 107 12.61 2.07 24.25
N ILE A 108 13.73 2.77 24.22
CA ILE A 108 14.94 2.39 23.48
C ILE A 108 15.90 1.71 24.45
N SER A 109 16.30 0.47 24.13
CA SER A 109 17.16 -0.34 25.00
C SER A 109 16.58 -0.59 26.41
N ILE A 110 15.24 -0.71 26.53
CA ILE A 110 14.53 -0.98 27.80
C ILE A 110 13.41 -2.03 27.57
N PRO A 111 13.25 -3.01 28.49
CA PRO A 111 14.10 -3.33 29.65
C PRO A 111 15.46 -3.96 29.35
N LEU A 112 15.83 -4.22 28.09
CA LEU A 112 17.10 -4.87 27.73
C LEU A 112 17.86 -4.01 26.70
N GLU A 113 19.19 -4.04 26.74
CA GLU A 113 20.08 -3.16 25.95
C GLU A 113 19.84 -3.22 24.42
N ASN A 114 19.38 -4.36 23.92
CA ASN A 114 19.13 -4.62 22.50
C ASN A 114 17.64 -4.72 22.15
N MET A 115 16.76 -4.21 23.01
CA MET A 115 15.32 -4.28 22.83
C MET A 115 14.69 -2.89 22.83
N ASP A 116 13.95 -2.62 21.75
CA ASP A 116 13.17 -1.41 21.55
C ASP A 116 11.67 -1.77 21.62
N ILE A 117 10.88 -0.97 22.33
CA ILE A 117 9.43 -1.14 22.43
C ILE A 117 8.72 0.15 21.99
N THR A 118 7.86 0.06 20.98
CA THR A 118 7.04 1.19 20.53
C THR A 118 5.57 0.94 20.88
N ILE A 119 4.95 1.88 21.59
CA ILE A 119 3.56 1.78 22.06
C ILE A 119 2.78 3.01 21.58
N GLY A 120 1.69 2.77 20.85
CA GLY A 120 0.78 3.81 20.39
C GLY A 120 0.49 3.71 18.90
N ARG A 121 -0.08 4.78 18.34
CA ARG A 121 -0.42 4.86 16.93
C ARG A 121 0.83 5.11 16.10
N GLN A 122 1.21 4.14 15.27
CA GLN A 122 2.46 4.16 14.53
C GLN A 122 2.26 3.61 13.11
N GLU A 123 3.10 4.02 12.17
CA GLU A 123 3.21 3.33 10.88
C GLU A 123 3.93 1.98 11.04
N ILE A 124 3.45 0.93 10.36
CA ILE A 124 4.08 -0.40 10.38
C ILE A 124 4.17 -0.92 8.95
N ALA A 125 5.35 -0.81 8.36
CA ALA A 125 5.70 -1.46 7.10
C ALA A 125 6.73 -2.58 7.34
N LYS A 126 6.63 -3.66 6.55
CA LYS A 126 7.54 -4.82 6.56
C LYS A 126 7.77 -5.35 5.15
N GLY A 127 8.97 -5.87 4.91
CA GLY A 127 9.34 -6.49 3.64
C GLY A 127 9.19 -5.53 2.47
N GLU A 128 8.62 -6.04 1.37
CA GLU A 128 8.25 -5.26 0.19
C GLU A 128 6.81 -4.72 0.28
N GLU A 129 6.25 -4.62 1.49
CA GLU A 129 4.93 -4.03 1.76
C GLU A 129 3.73 -4.80 1.16
N ARG A 130 3.91 -6.06 0.74
CA ARG A 130 2.83 -6.93 0.25
C ARG A 130 1.92 -7.50 1.35
N ILE A 131 2.37 -7.45 2.62
CA ILE A 131 1.61 -7.92 3.79
C ILE A 131 1.26 -6.77 4.72
N LEU A 132 2.28 -6.05 5.18
CA LEU A 132 2.17 -4.86 6.02
C LEU A 132 2.91 -3.72 5.31
N GLY A 133 2.16 -2.75 4.81
CA GLY A 133 2.67 -1.61 4.08
C GLY A 133 2.29 -0.28 4.72
N SER A 134 2.96 0.78 4.29
CA SER A 134 2.67 2.16 4.66
C SER A 134 1.51 2.74 3.82
N ASN A 135 1.28 2.21 2.62
CA ASN A 135 0.32 2.69 1.62
C ASN A 135 0.41 4.21 1.40
N ASP A 136 1.62 4.77 1.35
CA ASP A 136 1.81 6.22 1.39
C ASP A 136 1.46 6.93 0.07
N TRP A 137 1.39 6.17 -1.04
CA TRP A 137 0.79 6.60 -2.31
C TRP A 137 -0.67 7.03 -2.13
N HIS A 138 -1.41 6.32 -1.27
CA HIS A 138 -2.74 6.72 -0.90
C HIS A 138 -2.69 7.92 0.05
N TRP A 139 -3.63 8.84 -0.11
CA TRP A 139 -3.64 10.13 0.60
C TRP A 139 -3.62 10.03 2.12
N ILE A 140 -4.17 8.95 2.66
CA ILE A 140 -4.28 8.72 4.09
C ILE A 140 -3.00 8.05 4.63
N GLY A 141 -2.48 7.03 3.95
CA GLY A 141 -1.45 6.11 4.49
C GLY A 141 -1.94 5.32 5.71
N TYR A 142 -1.36 4.15 5.96
CA TYR A 142 -1.72 3.30 7.09
C TYR A 142 -0.96 3.69 8.36
N THR A 143 -1.73 3.79 9.45
CA THR A 143 -1.19 3.77 10.81
C THR A 143 -2.07 2.91 11.69
N HIS A 144 -1.44 2.35 12.70
CA HIS A 144 -2.01 1.30 13.52
C HIS A 144 -1.85 1.65 14.99
N ASP A 145 -2.91 1.52 15.77
CA ASP A 145 -2.81 1.48 17.23
C ASP A 145 -2.16 0.15 17.61
N ALA A 146 -0.90 0.19 18.01
CA ALA A 146 -0.09 -1.01 18.11
C ALA A 146 0.91 -1.00 19.27
N ILE A 147 1.38 -2.20 19.59
CA ILE A 147 2.60 -2.45 20.36
C ILE A 147 3.55 -3.20 19.44
N SER A 148 4.76 -2.69 19.26
CA SER A 148 5.83 -3.38 18.56
C SER A 148 7.03 -3.54 19.48
N ILE A 149 7.66 -4.71 19.41
CA ILE A 149 8.88 -5.02 20.16
C ILE A 149 9.92 -5.46 19.14
N ALA A 150 11.03 -4.75 19.06
CA ALA A 150 12.15 -5.10 18.21
C ALA A 150 13.35 -5.50 19.07
N VAL A 151 13.84 -6.72 18.87
CA VAL A 151 15.07 -7.23 19.50
C VAL A 151 16.15 -7.36 18.43
N LYS A 152 17.38 -6.96 18.75
CA LYS A 152 18.56 -7.11 17.89
C LYS A 152 19.55 -8.07 18.58
N PRO A 153 19.39 -9.39 18.47
CA PRO A 153 20.25 -10.35 19.17
C PRO A 153 21.72 -10.23 18.76
N THR A 154 21.95 -9.94 17.48
CA THR A 154 23.27 -9.70 16.90
C THR A 154 23.17 -8.58 15.86
N PRO A 155 24.28 -8.01 15.36
CA PRO A 155 24.25 -7.05 14.26
C PRO A 155 23.61 -7.56 12.96
N TYR A 156 23.46 -8.88 12.82
CA TYR A 156 22.96 -9.54 11.61
C TYR A 156 21.51 -10.03 11.75
N GLN A 157 20.84 -9.75 12.87
CA GLN A 157 19.50 -10.23 13.16
C GLN A 157 18.62 -9.13 13.76
N LYS A 158 17.37 -9.07 13.29
CA LYS A 158 16.32 -8.22 13.86
C LYS A 158 15.03 -9.00 14.02
N TRP A 159 14.55 -9.16 15.23
CA TRP A 159 13.35 -9.92 15.56
C TRP A 159 12.26 -8.94 15.97
N ASN A 160 11.10 -8.96 15.33
CA ASN A 160 9.98 -8.07 15.67
C ASN A 160 8.79 -8.91 16.12
N ALA A 161 8.24 -8.59 17.29
CA ALA A 161 6.92 -9.05 17.72
C ALA A 161 5.93 -7.87 17.61
N LEU A 162 4.74 -8.14 17.11
CA LEU A 162 3.76 -7.10 16.75
C LEU A 162 2.39 -7.48 17.30
N PHE A 163 1.70 -6.50 17.86
CA PHE A 163 0.26 -6.55 18.12
C PHE A 163 -0.37 -5.26 17.59
N ILE A 164 -1.32 -5.39 16.69
CA ILE A 164 -2.04 -4.30 16.01
C ILE A 164 -3.51 -4.43 16.40
N LYS A 165 -4.05 -3.42 17.07
CA LYS A 165 -5.50 -3.31 17.23
C LYS A 165 -6.09 -2.86 15.90
N VAL A 166 -7.11 -3.58 15.45
CA VAL A 166 -7.82 -3.26 14.22
C VAL A 166 -9.01 -2.38 14.62
N GLY A 167 -8.80 -1.07 14.55
CA GLY A 167 -9.81 -0.05 14.85
C GLY A 167 -10.35 0.64 13.60
N GLU A 168 -11.25 1.61 13.79
CA GLU A 168 -11.83 2.42 12.72
C GLU A 168 -10.74 3.13 11.88
N SER A 169 -10.40 2.52 10.75
CA SER A 169 -9.75 3.20 9.63
C SER A 169 -10.80 4.09 8.94
N SER A 170 -10.93 5.33 9.44
CA SER A 170 -11.32 6.58 8.75
C SER A 170 -12.40 6.65 7.66
N ILE A 171 -13.17 5.61 7.34
CA ILE A 171 -13.98 5.56 6.11
C ILE A 171 -15.49 5.40 6.38
N ALA A 172 -15.91 5.22 7.64
CA ALA A 172 -17.32 5.35 7.99
C ALA A 172 -17.45 6.10 9.32
N ASP A 173 -17.74 7.39 9.23
CA ASP A 173 -18.17 8.19 10.36
C ASP A 173 -19.37 7.49 11.03
N GLY A 174 -19.20 7.03 12.28
CA GLY A 174 -20.28 6.49 13.11
C GLY A 174 -20.54 4.97 13.07
N LYS A 175 -19.62 4.11 12.59
CA LYS A 175 -19.80 2.65 12.64
C LYS A 175 -18.61 1.91 13.26
N THR A 176 -18.83 1.32 14.44
CA THR A 176 -17.80 0.66 15.25
C THR A 176 -17.43 -0.74 14.74
N ILE A 177 -16.15 -0.96 14.48
CA ILE A 177 -15.57 -2.32 14.39
C ILE A 177 -15.55 -2.92 15.81
N ASP A 178 -15.82 -4.24 15.92
CA ASP A 178 -15.77 -4.96 17.19
C ASP A 178 -14.38 -4.79 17.84
N ASN A 179 -14.36 -4.42 19.13
CA ASN A 179 -13.15 -4.21 19.92
C ASN A 179 -12.23 -5.44 20.05
N ARG A 180 -12.70 -6.62 19.62
CA ARG A 180 -11.94 -7.87 19.59
C ARG A 180 -11.11 -8.05 18.31
N ALA A 181 -11.20 -7.16 17.33
CA ALA A 181 -10.45 -7.25 16.08
C ALA A 181 -8.95 -6.87 16.27
N TYR A 182 -8.03 -7.77 15.93
CA TYR A 182 -6.59 -7.53 16.01
C TYR A 182 -5.77 -8.38 15.03
N VAL A 183 -4.55 -7.94 14.76
CA VAL A 183 -3.51 -8.72 14.08
C VAL A 183 -2.30 -8.82 15.00
N SER A 184 -1.72 -10.00 15.15
CA SER A 184 -0.52 -10.22 15.96
C SER A 184 0.46 -11.14 15.25
N GLY A 185 1.75 -11.01 15.49
CA GLY A 185 2.70 -11.88 14.81
C GLY A 185 4.16 -11.59 15.10
N PHE A 186 5.01 -12.31 14.37
CA PHE A 186 6.45 -12.17 14.40
C PHE A 186 6.98 -11.94 12.99
N TYR A 187 7.93 -11.03 12.87
CA TYR A 187 8.66 -10.74 11.63
C TYR A 187 10.15 -10.70 11.94
N THR A 188 10.91 -11.61 11.35
CA THR A 188 12.34 -11.74 11.62
C THR A 188 13.13 -11.41 10.38
N SER A 189 14.25 -10.71 10.52
CA SER A 189 15.18 -10.42 9.44
C SER A 189 16.55 -10.99 9.79
N PHE A 190 17.12 -11.75 8.87
CA PHE A 190 18.51 -12.20 8.88
C PHE A 190 19.26 -11.54 7.72
N PHE A 191 20.41 -10.95 8.01
CA PHE A 191 21.31 -10.34 7.03
C PHE A 191 22.54 -11.24 6.89
N LEU A 192 22.63 -11.99 5.79
CA LEU A 192 23.69 -12.99 5.57
C LEU A 192 24.50 -12.62 4.33
N GLU A 193 25.72 -13.13 4.19
CA GLU A 193 26.58 -12.73 3.07
C GLU A 193 25.98 -13.11 1.70
N SER A 194 25.41 -14.32 1.57
CA SER A 194 24.73 -14.75 0.34
C SER A 194 23.30 -14.20 0.21
N PHE A 195 22.64 -13.87 1.32
CA PHE A 195 21.27 -13.37 1.34
C PHE A 195 21.26 -11.93 1.81
N GLU A 196 21.02 -10.99 0.91
CA GLU A 196 20.84 -9.58 1.29
C GLU A 196 19.81 -9.47 2.43
N LYS A 197 18.72 -10.25 2.32
CA LYS A 197 17.73 -10.45 3.39
C LYS A 197 17.12 -11.85 3.31
N LEU A 198 16.94 -12.49 4.47
CA LEU A 198 16.10 -13.68 4.67
C LEU A 198 15.12 -13.37 5.79
N GLU A 199 13.83 -13.34 5.49
CA GLU A 199 12.81 -12.80 6.40
C GLU A 199 11.60 -13.74 6.54
N PRO A 200 11.67 -14.75 7.43
CA PRO A 200 10.50 -15.54 7.78
C PRO A 200 9.55 -14.74 8.68
N TYR A 201 8.26 -14.92 8.46
CA TYR A 201 7.22 -14.25 9.24
C TYR A 201 6.02 -15.14 9.51
N TYR A 202 5.32 -14.79 10.58
CA TYR A 202 4.05 -15.38 10.96
C TYR A 202 3.10 -14.28 11.44
N PHE A 203 1.86 -14.29 10.96
CA PHE A 203 0.80 -13.42 11.44
C PHE A 203 -0.46 -14.22 11.76
N TYR A 204 -1.16 -13.79 12.80
CA TYR A 204 -2.47 -14.24 13.19
C TYR A 204 -3.43 -13.06 13.14
N GLN A 205 -4.49 -13.20 12.35
CA GLN A 205 -5.57 -12.24 12.23
C GLN A 205 -6.78 -12.78 12.99
N ASN A 206 -7.32 -12.00 13.90
CA ASN A 206 -8.60 -12.25 14.54
C ASN A 206 -9.52 -11.07 14.23
N TYR A 207 -10.40 -11.21 13.25
CA TYR A 207 -11.44 -10.21 13.02
C TYR A 207 -12.72 -10.72 13.64
N ALA A 208 -13.11 -10.11 14.76
CA ALA A 208 -14.38 -10.40 15.36
C ALA A 208 -15.52 -9.90 14.49
N SER A 209 -16.58 -10.69 14.47
CA SER A 209 -17.85 -10.41 13.82
C SER A 209 -18.24 -8.93 13.81
N SER A 210 -18.17 -8.31 12.62
CA SER A 210 -18.71 -6.98 12.38
C SER A 210 -19.58 -7.00 11.13
N PRO A 211 -20.80 -6.40 11.17
CA PRO A 211 -21.64 -6.21 9.99
C PRO A 211 -21.02 -5.28 8.94
N LEU A 212 -19.79 -4.83 9.19
CA LEU A 212 -19.02 -3.84 8.43
C LEU A 212 -17.86 -4.46 7.65
N ILE A 213 -17.65 -5.77 7.67
CA ILE A 213 -16.72 -6.44 6.77
C ILE A 213 -17.55 -6.96 5.59
N PRO A 214 -17.57 -6.28 4.42
CA PRO A 214 -18.19 -6.81 3.23
C PRO A 214 -17.69 -8.19 2.94
N GLN A 215 -18.68 -9.05 3.06
CA GLN A 215 -18.67 -10.46 2.82
C GLN A 215 -18.26 -10.65 1.37
N ILE A 216 -17.00 -11.04 1.16
CA ILE A 216 -16.83 -12.20 0.30
C ILE A 216 -17.56 -13.30 1.07
N VAL A 217 -18.39 -14.07 0.37
CA VAL A 217 -19.09 -15.27 0.89
C VAL A 217 -20.42 -15.01 1.61
N SER A 218 -21.53 -15.22 0.89
CA SER A 218 -22.90 -15.63 1.30
C SER A 218 -23.51 -15.04 2.59
N SER A 219 -24.83 -14.81 2.58
CA SER A 219 -25.63 -14.41 3.75
C SER A 219 -25.37 -15.20 5.05
N ASP A 220 -24.85 -16.42 4.94
CA ASP A 220 -24.60 -17.38 6.02
C ASP A 220 -23.38 -17.08 6.92
N SER A 221 -22.51 -16.16 6.50
CA SER A 221 -21.27 -15.77 7.22
C SER A 221 -21.48 -14.60 8.19
N GLN A 222 -22.69 -14.04 8.23
CA GLN A 222 -23.02 -12.87 9.05
C GLN A 222 -22.81 -13.16 10.54
N GLY A 223 -22.00 -12.32 11.19
CA GLY A 223 -21.80 -12.38 12.64
C GLY A 223 -20.87 -13.48 13.13
N LYS A 224 -20.02 -14.07 12.26
CA LYS A 224 -18.98 -15.03 12.66
C LYS A 224 -17.58 -14.42 12.63
N ASP A 225 -16.71 -14.93 13.51
CA ASP A 225 -15.33 -14.48 13.62
C ASP A 225 -14.48 -15.06 12.47
N TYR A 226 -13.47 -14.32 12.06
CA TYR A 226 -12.43 -14.73 11.12
C TYR A 226 -11.11 -14.90 11.87
N LYS A 227 -10.49 -16.08 11.74
CA LYS A 227 -9.27 -16.45 12.46
C LYS A 227 -8.30 -17.08 11.48
N VAL A 228 -7.30 -16.31 11.07
CA VAL A 228 -6.39 -16.72 10.00
C VAL A 228 -4.95 -16.65 10.43
N HIS A 229 -4.26 -17.75 10.20
CA HIS A 229 -2.82 -17.90 10.32
C HIS A 229 -2.19 -17.62 8.95
N THR A 230 -1.09 -16.89 8.93
CA THR A 230 -0.32 -16.59 7.72
C THR A 230 1.15 -16.87 8.00
N PHE A 231 1.73 -17.83 7.29
CA PHE A 231 3.14 -18.19 7.37
C PHE A 231 3.82 -17.81 6.08
N GLY A 232 4.89 -17.03 6.13
CA GLY A 232 5.56 -16.60 4.92
C GLY A 232 7.05 -16.39 5.07
N LEU A 233 7.64 -16.12 3.91
CA LEU A 233 9.06 -15.97 3.73
C LEU A 233 9.30 -14.93 2.64
N LEU A 234 10.14 -13.94 2.93
CA LEU A 234 10.75 -13.06 1.95
C LEU A 234 12.25 -13.34 1.88
N THR A 235 12.81 -13.38 0.68
CA THR A 235 14.26 -13.48 0.49
C THR A 235 14.72 -12.72 -0.75
N LYS A 236 15.90 -12.11 -0.65
CA LYS A 236 16.64 -11.57 -1.79
C LYS A 236 18.05 -12.15 -1.81
N LEU A 237 18.36 -12.85 -2.90
CA LEU A 237 19.61 -13.57 -3.13
C LEU A 237 20.40 -12.86 -4.23
N ASN A 238 21.62 -12.45 -3.93
CA ASN A 238 22.54 -11.90 -4.92
C ASN A 238 23.30 -13.07 -5.56
N ILE A 239 23.07 -13.31 -6.86
CA ILE A 239 23.74 -14.36 -7.64
C ILE A 239 25.12 -13.88 -8.09
N THR A 240 25.20 -12.61 -8.49
CA THR A 240 26.43 -11.87 -8.76
C THR A 240 26.30 -10.48 -8.13
N GLU A 241 27.29 -9.61 -8.32
CA GLU A 241 27.20 -8.20 -7.90
C GLU A 241 26.02 -7.45 -8.54
N ASN A 242 25.61 -7.87 -9.75
CA ASN A 242 24.62 -7.17 -10.57
C ASN A 242 23.33 -7.98 -10.77
N LEU A 243 23.34 -9.29 -10.57
CA LEU A 243 22.18 -10.17 -10.78
C LEU A 243 21.63 -10.66 -9.45
N PHE A 244 20.33 -10.46 -9.22
CA PHE A 244 19.64 -10.95 -8.02
C PHE A 244 18.36 -11.69 -8.35
N LEU A 245 17.98 -12.59 -7.43
CA LEU A 245 16.67 -13.23 -7.37
C LEU A 245 15.94 -12.77 -6.11
N GLY A 246 14.65 -12.46 -6.25
CA GLY A 246 13.75 -12.16 -5.15
C GLY A 246 12.62 -13.15 -5.09
N PHE A 247 12.20 -13.49 -3.87
CA PHE A 247 11.03 -14.31 -3.60
C PHE A 247 10.31 -13.74 -2.39
N GLU A 248 8.99 -13.60 -2.46
CA GLU A 248 8.14 -13.43 -1.30
C GLU A 248 6.92 -14.33 -1.45
N GLY A 249 6.60 -15.13 -0.44
CA GLY A 249 5.43 -15.98 -0.50
C GLY A 249 4.89 -16.28 0.88
N ASN A 250 3.59 -16.57 0.95
CA ASN A 250 2.96 -17.05 2.18
C ASN A 250 1.80 -17.98 1.89
N LEU A 251 1.47 -18.76 2.92
CA LEU A 251 0.30 -19.62 3.00
C LEU A 251 -0.60 -19.09 4.11
N GLN A 252 -1.91 -19.05 3.85
CA GLN A 252 -2.91 -18.69 4.84
C GLN A 252 -3.86 -19.85 5.08
N SER A 253 -4.18 -20.09 6.35
CA SER A 253 -5.16 -21.08 6.75
C SER A 253 -5.92 -20.67 8.00
N GLY A 254 -7.13 -21.20 8.16
CA GLY A 254 -7.95 -20.99 9.35
C GLY A 254 -9.44 -20.86 9.04
N ASP A 255 -10.15 -20.18 9.92
CA ASP A 255 -11.60 -20.02 9.84
C ASP A 255 -11.96 -18.69 9.16
N PHE A 256 -12.74 -18.74 8.08
CA PHE A 256 -13.33 -17.60 7.38
C PHE A 256 -14.85 -17.61 7.60
N GLY A 257 -15.30 -17.17 8.78
CA GLY A 257 -16.72 -17.20 9.13
C GLY A 257 -17.26 -18.62 9.28
N THR A 258 -18.00 -19.12 8.29
CA THR A 258 -18.51 -20.51 8.24
C THR A 258 -17.64 -21.45 7.41
N LYS A 259 -16.75 -20.90 6.58
CA LYS A 259 -15.88 -21.64 5.66
C LYS A 259 -14.46 -21.75 6.20
N ASN A 260 -13.68 -22.67 5.66
CA ASN A 260 -12.24 -22.73 5.86
C ASN A 260 -11.53 -21.78 4.89
N LEU A 261 -10.40 -21.20 5.28
CA LEU A 261 -9.47 -20.52 4.37
C LEU A 261 -8.30 -21.43 4.05
N GLU A 262 -7.95 -21.54 2.77
CA GLU A 262 -6.71 -22.16 2.29
C GLU A 262 -6.20 -21.36 1.07
N SER A 263 -5.40 -20.32 1.32
CA SER A 263 -4.96 -19.40 0.27
C SER A 263 -3.46 -19.18 0.29
N PHE A 264 -2.92 -18.57 -0.76
CA PHE A 264 -1.50 -18.27 -0.85
C PHE A 264 -1.21 -17.01 -1.66
N LEU A 265 -0.03 -16.46 -1.40
CA LEU A 265 0.66 -15.48 -2.22
C LEU A 265 1.99 -16.07 -2.68
N LEU A 266 2.34 -15.84 -3.94
CA LEU A 266 3.66 -16.06 -4.49
C LEU A 266 4.10 -14.83 -5.30
N HIS A 267 5.24 -14.27 -4.97
CA HIS A 267 5.97 -13.27 -5.74
C HIS A 267 7.36 -13.82 -6.04
N THR A 268 7.77 -13.74 -7.31
CA THR A 268 9.14 -14.05 -7.73
C THR A 268 9.64 -12.96 -8.65
N LYS A 269 10.94 -12.65 -8.56
CA LYS A 269 11.57 -11.71 -9.48
C LYS A 269 13.02 -12.07 -9.77
N VAL A 270 13.46 -11.71 -10.97
CA VAL A 270 14.86 -11.64 -11.35
C VAL A 270 15.17 -10.21 -11.74
N GLY A 271 16.26 -9.68 -11.20
CA GLY A 271 16.67 -8.30 -11.45
C GLY A 271 18.13 -8.19 -11.81
N VAL A 272 18.43 -7.24 -12.69
CA VAL A 272 19.79 -6.88 -13.09
C VAL A 272 20.01 -5.38 -12.84
N GLU A 273 21.00 -5.07 -12.02
CA GLU A 273 21.59 -3.73 -11.92
C GLU A 273 22.63 -3.58 -13.04
N THR A 274 22.39 -2.69 -13.99
CA THR A 274 23.17 -2.65 -15.24
C THR A 274 24.53 -1.96 -15.09
N GLY A 275 24.68 -1.14 -14.04
CA GLY A 275 25.79 -0.19 -13.88
C GLY A 275 25.75 1.01 -14.83
N VAL A 276 24.72 1.14 -15.67
CA VAL A 276 24.50 2.25 -16.60
C VAL A 276 23.44 3.17 -16.02
N GLN A 277 23.78 4.44 -15.80
CA GLN A 277 22.89 5.38 -15.12
C GLN A 277 21.56 5.59 -15.85
N GLU A 278 21.60 5.65 -17.18
CA GLU A 278 20.42 5.89 -18.01
C GLU A 278 19.37 4.80 -17.89
N ILE A 279 19.77 3.55 -17.60
CA ILE A 279 18.88 2.40 -17.32
C ILE A 279 19.54 1.61 -16.19
N ASN A 280 19.37 2.02 -14.94
CA ASN A 280 20.11 1.45 -13.82
C ASN A 280 19.60 0.06 -13.40
N SER A 281 18.30 -0.22 -13.54
CA SER A 281 17.70 -1.48 -13.10
C SER A 281 16.70 -2.03 -14.13
N VAL A 282 16.73 -3.35 -14.31
CA VAL A 282 15.78 -4.13 -15.12
C VAL A 282 15.29 -5.30 -14.29
N ILE A 283 13.99 -5.38 -14.03
CA ILE A 283 13.38 -6.41 -13.18
C ILE A 283 12.22 -7.05 -13.91
N LEU A 284 12.23 -8.38 -14.03
CA LEU A 284 11.08 -9.17 -14.44
C LEU A 284 10.51 -9.87 -13.22
N SER A 285 9.21 -9.72 -12.96
CA SER A 285 8.53 -10.35 -11.85
C SER A 285 7.24 -11.04 -12.24
N TYR A 286 6.89 -12.07 -11.47
CA TYR A 286 5.63 -12.78 -11.58
C TYR A 286 4.98 -12.92 -10.21
N ASP A 287 3.73 -12.48 -10.12
CA ASP A 287 2.90 -12.51 -8.92
C ASP A 287 1.71 -13.46 -9.12
N ILE A 288 1.36 -14.20 -8.06
CA ILE A 288 0.13 -14.99 -7.95
C ILE A 288 -0.50 -14.68 -6.59
N TYR A 289 -1.72 -14.16 -6.64
CA TYR A 289 -2.65 -14.07 -5.53
C TYR A 289 -3.73 -15.11 -5.77
N SER A 290 -3.82 -16.12 -4.90
CA SER A 290 -4.73 -17.24 -5.13
C SER A 290 -6.19 -16.78 -5.24
N GLY A 291 -6.98 -17.55 -5.98
CA GLY A 291 -8.39 -17.34 -6.25
C GLY A 291 -9.16 -18.60 -5.91
N ASP A 292 -10.47 -18.46 -5.70
CA ASP A 292 -11.33 -19.57 -5.32
C ASP A 292 -11.48 -20.57 -6.46
N LYS A 293 -11.21 -21.84 -6.19
CA LYS A 293 -11.28 -22.90 -7.23
C LYS A 293 -12.68 -23.49 -7.35
N ASP A 294 -13.51 -23.37 -6.31
CA ASP A 294 -14.91 -23.79 -6.29
C ASP A 294 -15.70 -22.93 -5.29
N PRO A 295 -16.36 -21.85 -5.74
CA PRO A 295 -17.13 -20.96 -4.88
C PRO A 295 -18.28 -21.65 -4.11
N ASN A 296 -18.69 -22.84 -4.54
CA ASN A 296 -19.82 -23.59 -3.99
C ASN A 296 -19.42 -24.57 -2.88
N ASP A 297 -18.12 -24.76 -2.63
CA ASP A 297 -17.65 -25.62 -1.55
C ASP A 297 -17.53 -24.85 -0.21
N ASN A 298 -17.03 -25.53 0.83
CA ASN A 298 -16.88 -24.95 2.18
C ASN A 298 -15.47 -24.39 2.45
N THR A 299 -14.68 -24.15 1.41
CA THR A 299 -13.33 -23.60 1.46
C THR A 299 -13.30 -22.30 0.67
N ILE A 300 -12.44 -21.38 1.08
CA ILE A 300 -12.10 -20.19 0.30
C ILE A 300 -10.64 -20.31 -0.06
N ASN A 301 -10.34 -20.30 -1.36
CA ASN A 301 -8.96 -20.23 -1.83
C ASN A 301 -8.52 -18.83 -2.24
N THR A 302 -9.41 -17.83 -2.23
CA THR A 302 -9.06 -16.43 -2.52
C THR A 302 -8.15 -15.85 -1.44
N TYR A 303 -7.01 -15.30 -1.85
CA TYR A 303 -6.04 -14.67 -0.96
C TYR A 303 -6.64 -13.49 -0.16
N GLN A 304 -6.19 -13.31 1.09
CA GLN A 304 -6.69 -12.29 2.00
C GLN A 304 -5.53 -11.41 2.49
N PRO A 305 -5.21 -10.31 1.78
CA PRO A 305 -4.19 -9.36 2.22
C PRO A 305 -4.54 -8.75 3.59
N ILE A 306 -3.51 -8.45 4.39
CA ILE A 306 -3.68 -7.90 5.74
C ILE A 306 -3.77 -6.36 5.68
N PHE A 307 -2.66 -5.68 5.40
CA PHE A 307 -2.58 -4.23 5.22
C PHE A 307 -1.54 -3.87 4.12
N PRO A 308 -1.74 -4.28 2.85
CA PRO A 308 -0.71 -4.11 1.82
C PRO A 308 -0.70 -2.70 1.19
N SER A 309 0.44 -2.32 0.61
CA SER A 309 0.57 -1.17 -0.30
C SER A 309 0.15 -1.57 -1.72
N TYR A 310 -1.15 -1.59 -2.03
CA TYR A 310 -1.69 -2.14 -3.29
C TYR A 310 -1.07 -1.57 -4.57
N TYR A 311 -1.07 -0.25 -4.73
CA TYR A 311 -0.72 0.42 -6.00
C TYR A 311 0.72 0.19 -6.45
N GLU A 312 1.63 -0.10 -5.52
CA GLU A 312 3.03 -0.41 -5.84
C GLU A 312 3.18 -1.79 -6.53
N HIS A 313 2.17 -2.64 -6.36
CA HIS A 313 2.18 -4.05 -6.69
C HIS A 313 1.21 -4.45 -7.80
N THR A 314 0.09 -3.74 -7.96
CA THR A 314 -0.99 -4.13 -8.90
C THR A 314 -1.40 -3.02 -9.87
N GLY A 315 -0.47 -2.13 -10.21
CA GLY A 315 -0.67 -1.02 -11.16
C GLY A 315 -1.18 0.27 -10.50
N LEU A 316 -0.73 1.43 -11.01
CA LEU A 316 -1.07 2.73 -10.45
C LEU A 316 -2.48 3.21 -10.78
N ILE A 317 -3.15 2.64 -11.80
CA ILE A 317 -4.58 2.90 -12.05
C ILE A 317 -5.43 2.36 -10.90
N GLY A 318 -4.98 1.26 -10.26
CA GLY A 318 -5.64 0.68 -9.11
C GLY A 318 -7.01 0.11 -9.44
N TRP A 319 -7.10 -0.65 -10.52
CA TRP A 319 -8.32 -1.36 -10.90
C TRP A 319 -8.36 -2.79 -10.34
N PHE A 320 -7.18 -3.41 -10.16
CA PHE A 320 -7.04 -4.78 -9.63
C PHE A 320 -6.48 -4.79 -8.21
N GLY A 321 -7.10 -5.58 -7.34
CA GLY A 321 -6.63 -5.90 -6.01
C GLY A 321 -5.77 -7.17 -5.98
N MET A 322 -5.05 -7.36 -4.88
CA MET A 322 -4.19 -8.53 -4.63
C MET A 322 -5.04 -9.77 -4.26
N LYS A 323 -5.97 -10.20 -5.12
CA LYS A 323 -6.86 -11.36 -4.92
C LYS A 323 -7.27 -11.95 -6.27
N ASN A 324 -7.22 -13.28 -6.42
CA ASN A 324 -7.53 -13.96 -7.67
C ASN A 324 -6.83 -13.33 -8.89
N LEU A 325 -5.55 -13.01 -8.76
CA LEU A 325 -4.81 -12.21 -9.72
C LEU A 325 -3.46 -12.86 -9.99
N THR A 326 -3.06 -12.93 -11.26
CA THR A 326 -1.68 -13.10 -11.65
C THR A 326 -1.20 -11.87 -12.41
N ASP A 327 0.05 -11.48 -12.19
CA ASP A 327 0.67 -10.34 -12.86
C ASP A 327 2.08 -10.72 -13.34
N LEU A 328 2.32 -10.61 -14.64
CA LEU A 328 3.67 -10.61 -15.21
C LEU A 328 4.09 -9.17 -15.47
N ARG A 329 5.10 -8.71 -14.74
CA ARG A 329 5.55 -7.32 -14.76
C ARG A 329 7.00 -7.20 -15.23
N LEU A 330 7.26 -6.29 -16.16
CA LEU A 330 8.59 -5.80 -16.48
C LEU A 330 8.75 -4.37 -15.92
N SER A 331 9.75 -4.18 -15.08
CA SER A 331 10.10 -2.89 -14.48
C SER A 331 11.46 -2.42 -15.00
N LEU A 332 11.51 -1.16 -15.45
CA LEU A 332 12.72 -0.49 -15.90
C LEU A 332 12.86 0.83 -15.12
N SER A 333 14.07 1.15 -14.69
CA SER A 333 14.35 2.46 -14.10
C SER A 333 15.71 3.01 -14.52
N GLY A 334 15.88 4.32 -14.40
CA GLY A 334 17.12 5.00 -14.70
C GLY A 334 17.04 6.48 -14.38
N ASP A 335 18.13 7.19 -14.70
CA ASP A 335 18.24 8.63 -14.52
C ASP A 335 18.60 9.33 -15.83
N ILE A 336 18.03 10.51 -16.04
CA ILE A 336 18.36 11.41 -17.14
C ILE A 336 19.01 12.66 -16.55
N PHE A 337 20.19 13.05 -17.08
CA PHE A 337 20.97 14.21 -16.64
C PHE A 337 21.21 14.26 -15.11
N ASN A 338 21.33 13.11 -14.45
CA ASN A 338 21.64 12.94 -13.03
C ASN A 338 20.66 13.65 -12.07
N SER A 339 19.47 14.00 -12.55
CA SER A 339 18.48 14.78 -11.80
C SER A 339 17.06 14.31 -12.03
N LEU A 340 16.72 13.86 -13.23
CA LEU A 340 15.40 13.30 -13.52
C LEU A 340 15.46 11.78 -13.39
N THR A 341 14.89 11.23 -12.33
CA THR A 341 14.69 9.78 -12.21
C THR A 341 13.41 9.37 -12.93
N TRP A 342 13.46 8.27 -13.66
CA TRP A 342 12.32 7.70 -14.35
C TRP A 342 12.15 6.22 -13.99
N LYS A 343 10.90 5.77 -14.02
CA LYS A 343 10.52 4.36 -13.89
C LYS A 343 9.39 4.05 -14.87
N ILE A 344 9.46 2.90 -15.51
CA ILE A 344 8.40 2.35 -16.35
C ILE A 344 8.07 0.95 -15.85
N ASP A 345 6.79 0.69 -15.59
CA ASP A 345 6.27 -0.64 -15.27
C ASP A 345 5.27 -1.06 -16.34
N GLY A 346 5.48 -2.23 -16.95
CA GLY A 346 4.54 -2.85 -17.88
C GLY A 346 3.97 -4.12 -17.26
N HIS A 347 2.66 -4.21 -17.16
CA HIS A 347 1.92 -5.29 -16.50
C HIS A 347 1.07 -6.08 -17.50
N LEU A 348 0.99 -7.39 -17.30
CA LEU A 348 0.06 -8.29 -17.98
C LEU A 348 -0.76 -9.03 -16.92
N PHE A 349 -2.01 -8.62 -16.78
CA PHE A 349 -2.90 -9.11 -15.72
C PHE A 349 -3.76 -10.26 -16.22
N SER A 350 -3.99 -11.24 -15.36
CA SER A 350 -4.97 -12.31 -15.59
C SER A 350 -5.62 -12.75 -14.29
N VAL A 351 -6.86 -13.26 -14.34
CA VAL A 351 -7.42 -13.94 -13.18
C VAL A 351 -6.70 -15.26 -12.97
N HIS A 352 -6.47 -15.61 -11.70
CA HIS A 352 -5.85 -16.89 -11.36
C HIS A 352 -6.84 -18.07 -11.51
N ARG A 353 -8.13 -17.83 -11.23
CA ARG A 353 -9.27 -18.75 -11.38
C ARG A 353 -10.43 -18.04 -12.05
N LEU A 354 -11.03 -18.67 -13.05
CA LEU A 354 -12.20 -18.16 -13.77
C LEU A 354 -13.49 -18.33 -12.96
N GLU A 355 -13.46 -19.25 -12.01
CA GLU A 355 -14.57 -19.57 -11.11
C GLU A 355 -14.76 -18.48 -10.03
N ASP A 356 -13.75 -17.65 -9.80
CA ASP A 356 -13.74 -16.59 -8.80
C ASP A 356 -13.78 -15.19 -9.46
N GLY A 357 -14.21 -14.19 -8.70
CA GLY A 357 -14.40 -12.84 -9.19
C GLY A 357 -13.12 -12.00 -9.29
N VAL A 358 -13.31 -10.79 -9.80
CA VAL A 358 -12.29 -9.73 -9.80
C VAL A 358 -12.55 -8.79 -8.62
N TYR A 359 -11.48 -8.45 -7.94
CA TYR A 359 -11.52 -7.69 -6.70
C TYR A 359 -10.85 -6.33 -6.90
N LEU A 360 -11.46 -5.28 -6.35
CA LEU A 360 -10.86 -3.96 -6.27
C LEU A 360 -9.70 -3.93 -5.26
N PRO A 361 -8.69 -3.05 -5.45
CA PRO A 361 -7.76 -2.71 -4.40
C PRO A 361 -8.51 -1.87 -3.36
N ASN A 362 -9.02 -2.50 -2.31
CA ASN A 362 -9.67 -1.76 -1.23
C ASN A 362 -8.74 -1.62 -0.01
N ASN A 363 -8.52 -0.36 0.38
CA ASN A 363 -7.80 0.05 1.59
C ASN A 363 -8.62 -0.10 2.89
N THR A 364 -9.79 -0.71 2.80
CA THR A 364 -10.66 -1.02 3.91
C THR A 364 -10.97 -2.51 3.91
N LEU A 365 -11.33 -3.09 5.05
CA LEU A 365 -11.74 -4.51 5.21
C LEU A 365 -13.02 -4.87 4.39
N TYR A 366 -13.42 -3.99 3.47
CA TYR A 366 -14.60 -4.05 2.64
C TYR A 366 -14.23 -4.63 1.28
N ASN A 367 -14.55 -5.89 1.02
CA ASN A 367 -14.44 -6.42 -0.33
C ASN A 367 -15.65 -5.99 -1.15
N PHE A 368 -15.46 -5.08 -2.10
CA PHE A 368 -16.41 -4.94 -3.21
C PHE A 368 -16.02 -5.97 -4.27
N VAL A 369 -16.83 -7.03 -4.36
CA VAL A 369 -16.82 -7.89 -5.53
C VAL A 369 -17.52 -7.13 -6.64
N TYR A 370 -16.90 -7.07 -7.82
CA TYR A 370 -17.65 -6.76 -9.02
C TYR A 370 -18.64 -7.89 -9.28
N ASN A 371 -19.85 -7.75 -8.72
CA ASN A 371 -21.07 -8.52 -8.90
C ASN A 371 -20.88 -9.94 -9.50
N SER A 372 -20.94 -10.98 -8.65
CA SER A 372 -20.84 -12.41 -8.96
C SER A 372 -21.96 -12.98 -9.86
N ALA A 373 -22.75 -12.13 -10.53
CA ALA A 373 -23.97 -12.55 -11.20
C ALA A 373 -23.75 -13.13 -12.60
N SER A 374 -22.55 -13.05 -13.19
CA SER A 374 -22.18 -13.79 -14.41
C SER A 374 -20.66 -13.73 -14.64
N TYR A 375 -19.89 -14.69 -14.12
CA TYR A 375 -18.54 -14.97 -14.64
C TYR A 375 -18.69 -15.51 -16.07
N SER A 376 -18.92 -14.62 -17.03
CA SER A 376 -19.34 -14.97 -18.39
C SER A 376 -18.16 -15.25 -19.32
N SER A 377 -16.95 -14.82 -18.94
CA SER A 377 -15.78 -14.98 -19.80
C SER A 377 -15.14 -16.36 -19.65
N THR A 378 -14.74 -16.92 -20.78
CA THR A 378 -13.87 -18.11 -20.84
C THR A 378 -12.38 -17.73 -20.97
N SER A 379 -12.07 -16.44 -21.02
CA SER A 379 -10.69 -15.92 -21.08
C SER A 379 -10.27 -15.46 -19.69
N ASN A 380 -9.03 -15.71 -19.30
CA ASN A 380 -8.49 -15.19 -18.03
C ASN A 380 -7.84 -13.81 -18.16
N ASP A 381 -7.72 -13.28 -19.38
CA ASP A 381 -7.06 -12.00 -19.69
C ASP A 381 -7.81 -10.81 -19.08
N LEU A 382 -7.20 -10.18 -18.07
CA LEU A 382 -7.73 -9.00 -17.41
C LEU A 382 -7.31 -7.71 -18.10
N GLY A 383 -6.17 -7.70 -18.80
CA GLY A 383 -5.69 -6.53 -19.52
C GLY A 383 -4.23 -6.23 -19.28
N ARG A 384 -3.85 -5.04 -19.74
CA ARG A 384 -2.45 -4.60 -19.85
C ARG A 384 -2.32 -3.20 -19.31
N GLU A 385 -1.38 -2.97 -18.41
CA GLU A 385 -1.13 -1.63 -17.88
C GLU A 385 0.31 -1.19 -18.18
N VAL A 386 0.47 0.08 -18.51
CA VAL A 386 1.77 0.73 -18.55
C VAL A 386 1.74 1.94 -17.63
N ASP A 387 2.66 1.95 -16.67
CA ASP A 387 2.87 3.03 -15.72
C ASP A 387 4.22 3.70 -15.99
N ILE A 388 4.23 5.03 -15.98
CA ILE A 388 5.42 5.85 -16.10
C ILE A 388 5.46 6.80 -14.92
N ILE A 389 6.58 6.81 -14.20
CA ILE A 389 6.82 7.71 -13.07
C ILE A 389 8.06 8.55 -13.41
N LEU A 390 7.93 9.87 -13.31
CA LEU A 390 9.02 10.83 -13.45
C LEU A 390 9.17 11.60 -12.14
N SER A 391 10.39 11.69 -11.60
CA SER A 391 10.69 12.42 -10.37
C SER A 391 11.86 13.37 -10.56
N LEU A 392 11.65 14.64 -10.25
CA LEU A 392 12.63 15.72 -10.38
C LEU A 392 12.78 16.46 -9.05
N PRO A 393 13.95 16.39 -8.39
CA PRO A 393 14.25 17.24 -7.25
C PRO A 393 14.38 18.69 -7.75
N LEU A 394 13.55 19.58 -7.20
CA LEU A 394 13.52 20.99 -7.58
C LEU A 394 14.55 21.79 -6.76
N ILE A 395 14.53 21.58 -5.46
CA ILE A 395 15.47 22.13 -4.47
C ILE A 395 15.61 21.11 -3.34
N LYS A 396 16.43 21.41 -2.33
CA LYS A 396 16.57 20.59 -1.14
C LYS A 396 15.18 20.26 -0.54
N ASP A 397 14.92 18.99 -0.31
CA ASP A 397 13.71 18.44 0.30
C ASP A 397 12.40 18.67 -0.48
N MET A 398 12.45 19.18 -1.73
CA MET A 398 11.29 19.40 -2.59
C MET A 398 11.41 18.67 -3.93
N THR A 399 10.43 17.82 -4.24
CA THR A 399 10.40 16.98 -5.43
C THR A 399 9.10 17.18 -6.21
N LEU A 400 9.22 17.38 -7.52
CA LEU A 400 8.11 17.28 -8.47
C LEU A 400 8.02 15.85 -8.98
N THR A 401 6.84 15.25 -8.91
CA THR A 401 6.55 13.93 -9.46
C THR A 401 5.41 14.03 -10.46
N ALA A 402 5.57 13.41 -11.62
CA ALA A 402 4.50 13.21 -12.59
C ALA A 402 4.34 11.70 -12.84
N THR A 403 3.10 11.23 -12.92
CA THR A 403 2.78 9.85 -13.29
C THR A 403 1.81 9.79 -14.45
N MET A 404 2.00 8.83 -15.34
CA MET A 404 1.11 8.53 -16.45
C MET A 404 0.85 7.04 -16.46
N SER A 405 -0.40 6.65 -16.46
CA SER A 405 -0.82 5.26 -16.43
C SER A 405 -1.91 5.01 -17.45
N SER A 406 -1.88 3.84 -18.08
CA SER A 406 -2.80 3.44 -19.14
C SER A 406 -3.13 1.96 -19.03
N LEU A 407 -4.40 1.63 -18.80
CA LEU A 407 -4.91 0.26 -18.71
C LEU A 407 -5.83 -0.02 -19.90
N GLU A 408 -5.46 -1.00 -20.70
CA GLU A 408 -6.31 -1.56 -21.75
C GLU A 408 -7.06 -2.78 -21.18
N PRO A 409 -8.40 -2.83 -21.27
CA PRO A 409 -9.17 -3.94 -20.73
C PRO A 409 -8.91 -5.21 -21.55
N GLY A 410 -8.67 -6.32 -20.86
CA GLY A 410 -8.59 -7.64 -21.48
C GLY A 410 -9.96 -8.26 -21.71
N LYS A 411 -9.99 -9.41 -22.38
CA LYS A 411 -11.25 -10.06 -22.77
C LYS A 411 -12.16 -10.41 -21.58
N TYR A 412 -11.59 -10.78 -20.43
CA TYR A 412 -12.39 -11.05 -19.22
C TYR A 412 -13.20 -9.81 -18.82
N VAL A 413 -12.56 -8.65 -18.88
CA VAL A 413 -13.16 -7.37 -18.52
C VAL A 413 -14.23 -6.98 -19.50
N GLU A 414 -13.95 -7.08 -20.79
CA GLU A 414 -14.92 -6.78 -21.85
C GLU A 414 -16.20 -7.62 -21.73
N ASP A 415 -16.03 -8.94 -21.53
CA ASP A 415 -17.14 -9.89 -21.42
C ASP A 415 -17.97 -9.70 -20.13
N SER A 416 -17.32 -9.30 -19.03
CA SER A 416 -17.95 -9.21 -17.69
C SER A 416 -18.55 -7.84 -17.38
N PHE A 417 -17.99 -6.77 -17.94
CA PHE A 417 -18.37 -5.39 -17.63
C PHE A 417 -19.07 -4.67 -18.79
N GLY A 418 -19.22 -5.33 -19.94
CA GLY A 418 -19.97 -4.79 -21.07
C GLY A 418 -19.30 -3.56 -21.70
N CYS A 419 -17.97 -3.52 -21.66
CA CYS A 419 -17.15 -2.42 -22.17
C CYS A 419 -17.58 -2.02 -23.59
N LYS A 420 -17.51 -0.71 -23.88
CA LYS A 420 -17.80 -0.15 -25.21
C LYS A 420 -16.55 0.47 -25.84
N GLY A 421 -15.40 -0.06 -25.45
CA GLY A 421 -14.08 0.32 -25.93
C GLY A 421 -13.48 1.50 -25.18
N GLY A 422 -12.20 1.73 -25.47
CA GLY A 422 -11.38 2.77 -24.86
C GLY A 422 -10.38 2.21 -23.85
N THR A 423 -9.50 3.10 -23.39
CA THR A 423 -8.40 2.81 -22.47
C THR A 423 -8.62 3.65 -21.23
N ASN A 424 -8.49 3.07 -20.04
CA ASN A 424 -8.54 3.82 -18.79
C ASN A 424 -7.19 4.53 -18.65
N THR A 425 -7.21 5.85 -18.51
CA THR A 425 -5.98 6.63 -18.39
C THR A 425 -5.99 7.45 -17.12
N HIS A 426 -4.83 7.53 -16.48
CA HIS A 426 -4.63 8.30 -15.27
C HIS A 426 -3.34 9.11 -15.38
N PHE A 427 -3.45 10.42 -15.22
CA PHE A 427 -2.31 11.32 -15.14
C PHE A 427 -2.29 12.02 -13.79
N THR A 428 -1.13 12.05 -13.14
CA THR A 428 -0.91 12.89 -11.97
C THR A 428 0.30 13.77 -12.13
N ILE A 429 0.27 14.95 -11.52
CA ILE A 429 1.44 15.80 -11.34
C ILE A 429 1.34 16.49 -9.98
N GLY A 430 2.39 16.39 -9.17
CA GLY A 430 2.39 16.97 -7.84
C GLY A 430 3.76 17.30 -7.30
N VAL A 431 3.78 18.20 -6.34
CA VAL A 431 4.99 18.60 -5.62
C VAL A 431 4.87 18.12 -4.18
N LYS A 432 5.91 17.45 -3.70
CA LYS A 432 6.10 17.09 -2.29
C LYS A 432 7.24 17.92 -1.73
N TRP A 433 7.02 18.55 -0.59
CA TRP A 433 8.04 19.27 0.18
C TRP A 433 8.09 18.73 1.60
N GLY A 434 9.23 18.19 2.00
CA GLY A 434 9.52 17.80 3.38
C GLY A 434 10.36 18.88 4.07
N PHE A 435 10.26 18.98 5.40
CA PHE A 435 11.10 19.87 6.19
C PHE A 435 11.23 19.42 7.65
#